data_AF-A0A963BQY0-F1
#
_entry.id   AF-A0A963BQY0-F1
#
_cell.length_a   1.000
_cell.length_b   1.000
_cell.length_c   1.000
_cell.angle_alpha   90.00
_cell.angle_beta   90.00
_cell.angle_gamma   90.00
#
_symmetry.space_group_name_H-M   'P 1'
#
loop_
_entity.id
_entity.type
_entity.pdbx_description
1 polymer ?
#
loop_
_entity_poly.entity_id
_entity_poly.type
_entity_poly.pdbx_seq_one_letter_code
_entity_poly.pdbx_strand_id
1 'polypeptide(L)'
;MTHARFLIDDAVPCRTQRAVLSVFADHLEGRALGEIVRSSRLTDLPAWRDVPETSSSRLALRLWALGSSPDRLTVFMPGHVIPGDIAPAETCDRALALQGFPAVADLDLFVADNAHQELRRFHEFREGRSDYESLSRYDQFTVAELPAWLVSGGLTSALPFGRRPWYSAFAPTRMQWMEWVQRALERGLLDIEMVNEDIRAGLVRPSLRQDVESLTREQALPVLPDTTPDAVFVPPELRLTDEQFLLLHSRALQERTIRFGKQRKGTGKAEKGGTGKGRLKSIRRSLRFVRRLPQLGLRAAYLVYSVTARPAVTRLRARSRAKS
;
A
#
# COMPACT_ATOMS: atom_id res chain seq x y z
N MET A 1 -15.96 9.05 26.80
CA MET A 1 -14.92 8.73 25.80
C MET A 1 -15.57 7.91 24.71
N THR A 2 -15.34 8.26 23.45
CA THR A 2 -15.82 7.47 22.32
C THR A 2 -15.01 6.18 22.24
N HIS A 3 -15.68 5.02 22.20
CA HIS A 3 -14.99 3.74 22.11
C HIS A 3 -14.56 3.51 20.66
N ALA A 4 -13.26 3.49 20.41
CA ALA A 4 -12.70 3.20 19.10
C ALA A 4 -12.32 1.72 18.98
N ARG A 5 -12.48 1.18 17.78
CA ARG A 5 -11.97 -0.13 17.36
C ARG A 5 -10.92 0.08 16.29
N PHE A 6 -9.71 -0.40 16.50
CA PHE A 6 -8.60 -0.30 15.57
C PHE A 6 -8.45 -1.62 14.81
N LEU A 7 -8.79 -1.64 13.53
CA LEU A 7 -8.54 -2.77 12.64
C LEU A 7 -7.19 -2.58 11.94
N ILE A 8 -6.20 -3.40 12.31
CA ILE A 8 -4.86 -3.39 11.73
C ILE A 8 -4.76 -4.52 10.71
N ASP A 9 -4.47 -4.18 9.45
CA ASP A 9 -4.19 -5.15 8.41
C ASP A 9 -2.76 -5.70 8.50
N ASP A 10 -2.60 -6.82 9.22
CA ASP A 10 -1.32 -7.48 9.44
C ASP A 10 -1.17 -8.83 8.71
N ALA A 11 -2.14 -9.20 7.89
CA ALA A 11 -2.13 -10.47 7.15
C ALA A 11 -1.15 -10.45 5.96
N VAL A 12 -1.09 -9.33 5.24
CA VAL A 12 -0.34 -9.20 3.97
C VAL A 12 1.12 -8.73 4.12
N PRO A 13 1.48 -7.84 5.06
CA PRO A 13 2.84 -7.32 5.14
C PRO A 13 3.91 -8.41 5.38
N CYS A 14 5.16 -8.09 5.03
CA CYS A 14 6.31 -8.93 5.36
C CYS A 14 6.45 -9.13 6.88
N ARG A 15 7.22 -10.15 7.28
CA ARG A 15 7.34 -10.50 8.71
C ARG A 15 7.90 -9.33 9.54
N THR A 16 8.86 -8.60 8.99
CA THR A 16 9.44 -7.41 9.61
C THR A 16 8.40 -6.34 9.90
N GLN A 17 7.56 -6.00 8.91
CA GLN A 17 6.49 -5.02 9.10
C GLN A 17 5.39 -5.55 10.03
N ARG A 18 5.09 -6.85 9.99
CA ARG A 18 4.15 -7.47 10.95
C ARG A 18 4.64 -7.38 12.39
N ALA A 19 5.93 -7.53 12.64
CA ALA A 19 6.52 -7.35 13.97
C ALA A 19 6.34 -5.90 14.46
N VAL A 20 6.64 -4.93 13.60
CA VAL A 20 6.39 -3.50 13.87
C VAL A 20 4.92 -3.22 14.19
N LEU A 21 3.98 -3.74 13.38
CA LEU A 21 2.54 -3.60 13.61
C LEU A 21 2.07 -4.31 14.90
N SER A 22 2.74 -5.39 15.30
CA SER A 22 2.43 -6.08 16.56
C SER A 22 2.81 -5.23 17.77
N VAL A 23 4.01 -4.64 17.77
CA VAL A 23 4.41 -3.69 18.83
C VAL A 23 3.48 -2.50 18.89
N PHE A 24 3.05 -2.00 17.73
CA PHE A 24 2.12 -0.89 17.66
C PHE A 24 0.74 -1.26 18.24
N ALA A 25 0.21 -2.44 17.90
CA ALA A 25 -1.01 -2.97 18.48
C ALA A 25 -0.94 -3.02 20.02
N ASP A 26 0.14 -3.60 20.57
CA ASP A 26 0.36 -3.67 22.01
C ASP A 26 0.48 -2.28 22.65
N HIS A 27 1.06 -1.30 21.94
CA HIS A 27 1.16 0.08 22.41
C HIS A 27 -0.23 0.74 22.51
N LEU A 28 -1.10 0.52 21.53
CA LEU A 28 -2.47 1.03 21.57
C LEU A 28 -3.28 0.38 22.70
N GLU A 29 -3.13 -0.94 22.88
CA GLU A 29 -3.78 -1.70 23.95
C GLU A 29 -3.29 -1.26 25.33
N GLY A 30 -1.98 -1.13 25.53
CA GLY A 30 -1.38 -0.66 26.79
C GLY A 30 -1.76 0.77 27.17
N ARG A 31 -2.17 1.59 26.20
CA ARG A 31 -2.72 2.94 26.42
C ARG A 31 -4.24 2.97 26.59
N ALA A 32 -4.90 1.82 26.51
CA ALA A 32 -6.36 1.68 26.61
C ALA A 32 -7.13 2.60 25.65
N LEU A 33 -6.61 2.82 24.43
CA LEU A 33 -7.23 3.73 23.45
C LEU A 33 -8.47 3.14 22.77
N GLY A 34 -8.64 1.82 22.81
CA GLY A 34 -9.75 1.13 22.17
C GLY A 34 -9.53 -0.37 22.03
N GLU A 35 -10.47 -1.06 21.39
CA GLU A 35 -10.35 -2.47 21.03
C GLU A 35 -9.39 -2.62 19.84
N ILE A 36 -8.44 -3.56 19.92
CA ILE A 36 -7.50 -3.85 18.83
C ILE A 36 -7.90 -5.14 18.12
N VAL A 37 -8.10 -5.05 16.81
CA VAL A 37 -8.44 -6.18 15.95
C VAL A 37 -7.37 -6.33 14.88
N ARG A 38 -6.82 -7.54 14.75
CA ARG A 38 -5.78 -7.86 13.77
C ARG A 38 -6.39 -8.66 12.62
N SER A 39 -6.16 -8.25 11.38
CA SER A 39 -6.76 -8.93 10.21
C SER A 39 -6.38 -10.42 10.14
N SER A 40 -5.18 -10.78 10.57
CA SER A 40 -4.71 -12.17 10.68
C SER A 40 -5.51 -13.06 11.66
N ARG A 41 -6.31 -12.47 12.54
CA ARG A 41 -7.18 -13.19 13.50
C ARG A 41 -8.64 -13.23 13.07
N LEU A 42 -9.02 -12.53 12.01
CA LEU A 42 -10.38 -12.53 11.50
C LEU A 42 -10.65 -13.83 10.74
N THR A 43 -11.73 -14.50 11.10
CA THR A 43 -12.30 -15.61 10.34
C THR A 43 -13.51 -15.13 9.54
N ASP A 44 -13.93 -15.93 8.55
CA ASP A 44 -15.21 -15.76 7.86
C ASP A 44 -15.40 -14.44 7.10
N LEU A 45 -14.31 -13.92 6.52
CA LEU A 45 -14.38 -12.78 5.60
C LEU A 45 -14.99 -13.19 4.25
N PRO A 46 -15.81 -12.32 3.61
CA PRO A 46 -16.28 -12.55 2.26
C PRO A 46 -15.14 -12.84 1.28
N ALA A 47 -15.35 -13.82 0.40
CA ALA A 47 -14.39 -14.19 -0.62
C ALA A 47 -15.05 -14.26 -2.00
N TRP A 48 -14.52 -13.50 -2.95
CA TRP A 48 -14.93 -13.52 -4.35
C TRP A 48 -13.92 -14.33 -5.16
N ARG A 49 -14.36 -15.47 -5.70
CA ARG A 49 -13.48 -16.43 -6.40
C ARG A 49 -13.14 -16.02 -7.82
N ASP A 50 -13.86 -15.06 -8.36
CA ASP A 50 -13.73 -14.51 -9.71
C ASP A 50 -12.75 -13.34 -9.81
N VAL A 51 -12.17 -12.90 -8.69
CA VAL A 51 -11.14 -11.87 -8.64
C VAL A 51 -9.89 -12.40 -7.92
N PRO A 52 -8.70 -11.76 -8.10
CA PRO A 52 -7.51 -12.16 -7.37
C PRO A 52 -7.74 -12.14 -5.85
N GLU A 53 -7.23 -13.16 -5.16
CA GLU A 53 -7.37 -13.34 -3.71
C GLU A 53 -6.95 -12.10 -2.92
N THR A 54 -5.89 -11.41 -3.35
CA THR A 54 -5.41 -10.17 -2.73
C THR A 54 -6.42 -9.02 -2.87
N SER A 55 -7.09 -8.90 -4.01
CA SER A 55 -8.15 -7.91 -4.23
C SER A 55 -9.38 -8.24 -3.39
N SER A 56 -9.80 -9.51 -3.40
CA SER A 56 -10.90 -10.02 -2.59
C SER A 56 -10.67 -9.73 -1.10
N SER A 57 -9.51 -10.13 -0.57
CA SER A 57 -9.16 -9.97 0.85
C SER A 57 -9.12 -8.50 1.26
N ARG A 58 -8.52 -7.63 0.42
CA ARG A 58 -8.48 -6.19 0.69
C ARG A 58 -9.87 -5.57 0.73
N LEU A 59 -10.76 -5.94 -0.20
CA LEU A 59 -12.13 -5.44 -0.16
C LEU A 59 -12.86 -5.96 1.08
N ALA A 60 -12.74 -7.26 1.39
CA ALA A 60 -13.40 -7.87 2.53
C ALA A 60 -13.03 -7.19 3.85
N LEU A 61 -11.75 -6.87 4.06
CA LEU A 61 -11.29 -6.14 5.26
C LEU A 61 -11.87 -4.73 5.37
N ARG A 62 -11.98 -4.01 4.25
CA ARG A 62 -12.61 -2.68 4.23
C ARG A 62 -14.09 -2.76 4.52
N LEU A 63 -14.79 -3.73 3.95
CA LEU A 63 -16.21 -3.98 4.25
C LEU A 63 -16.43 -4.40 5.70
N TRP A 64 -15.47 -5.12 6.30
CA TRP A 64 -15.50 -5.46 7.72
C TRP A 64 -15.31 -4.21 8.58
N ALA A 65 -14.37 -3.33 8.21
CA ALA A 65 -14.12 -2.07 8.91
C ALA A 65 -15.33 -1.12 8.84
N LEU A 66 -16.02 -1.10 7.70
CA LEU A 66 -17.28 -0.38 7.50
C LEU A 66 -18.49 -1.14 8.09
N GLY A 67 -18.28 -2.29 8.72
CA GLY A 67 -19.28 -3.19 9.30
C GLY A 67 -20.08 -2.54 10.44
N SER A 68 -21.33 -2.99 10.63
CA SER A 68 -22.23 -2.39 11.60
C SER A 68 -21.70 -2.54 13.03
N SER A 69 -21.54 -1.40 13.71
CA SER A 69 -21.22 -1.33 15.14
C SER A 69 -21.70 0.02 15.67
N PRO A 70 -22.99 0.15 16.01
CA PRO A 70 -23.67 1.45 16.14
C PRO A 70 -23.14 2.36 17.25
N ASP A 71 -22.25 1.87 18.12
CA ASP A 71 -21.68 2.62 19.24
C ASP A 71 -20.15 2.81 19.13
N ARG A 72 -19.56 2.52 17.96
CA ARG A 72 -18.10 2.46 17.82
C ARG A 72 -17.59 3.14 16.56
N LEU A 73 -16.56 3.96 16.74
CA LEU A 73 -15.69 4.37 15.65
C LEU A 73 -14.81 3.18 15.24
N THR A 74 -14.64 2.96 13.94
CA THR A 74 -13.65 2.00 13.45
C THR A 74 -12.54 2.71 12.69
N VAL A 75 -11.31 2.55 13.16
CA VAL A 75 -10.11 3.03 12.48
C VAL A 75 -9.52 1.86 11.71
N PHE A 76 -9.52 1.95 10.39
CA PHE A 76 -8.87 0.95 9.54
C PHE A 76 -7.44 1.40 9.22
N MET A 77 -6.48 0.55 9.56
CA MET A 77 -5.06 0.78 9.36
C MET A 77 -4.51 -0.25 8.37
N PRO A 78 -4.21 0.14 7.12
CA PRO A 78 -3.64 -0.78 6.15
C PRO A 78 -2.24 -1.23 6.57
N GLY A 79 -1.78 -2.39 6.08
CA GLY A 79 -0.50 -2.95 6.51
C GLY A 79 0.75 -2.12 6.16
N HIS A 80 0.59 -1.08 5.35
CA HIS A 80 1.64 -0.11 5.04
C HIS A 80 1.58 1.18 5.88
N VAL A 81 0.86 1.21 7.01
CA VAL A 81 0.98 2.34 7.94
C VAL A 81 2.36 2.40 8.58
N ILE A 82 2.81 3.62 8.85
CA ILE A 82 3.93 3.91 9.73
C ILE A 82 3.34 4.27 11.09
N PRO A 83 3.60 3.47 12.14
CA PRO A 83 3.10 3.76 13.48
C PRO A 83 3.55 5.13 14.00
N GLY A 84 2.66 5.79 14.71
CA GLY A 84 2.91 7.04 15.43
C GLY A 84 1.98 7.11 16.63
N ASP A 85 2.19 8.10 17.50
CA ASP A 85 1.34 8.25 18.68
C ASP A 85 -0.09 8.62 18.29
N ILE A 86 -1.06 8.01 18.96
CA ILE A 86 -2.49 8.28 18.79
C ILE A 86 -3.04 8.86 20.10
N ALA A 87 -3.84 9.92 20.01
CA ALA A 87 -4.57 10.48 21.15
C ALA A 87 -5.93 9.77 21.34
N PRO A 88 -6.58 9.89 22.51
CA PRO A 88 -7.91 9.32 22.72
C PRO A 88 -8.90 9.77 21.64
N ALA A 89 -9.75 8.84 21.19
CA ALA A 89 -10.65 9.10 20.08
C ALA A 89 -11.73 10.14 20.44
N GLU A 90 -11.94 11.06 19.51
CA GLU A 90 -13.04 12.03 19.52
C GLU A 90 -14.05 11.66 18.43
N THR A 91 -15.25 12.23 18.52
CA THR A 91 -16.33 12.02 17.53
C THR A 91 -15.92 12.49 16.14
N CYS A 92 -16.48 11.86 15.10
CA CYS A 92 -16.33 12.30 13.71
C CYS A 92 -17.62 12.95 13.23
N ASP A 93 -17.51 14.09 12.55
CA ASP A 93 -18.68 14.83 12.04
C ASP A 93 -19.22 14.27 10.71
N ARG A 94 -18.57 13.21 10.18
CA ARG A 94 -18.89 12.56 8.91
C ARG A 94 -18.81 11.06 9.06
N ALA A 95 -19.49 10.37 8.14
CA ALA A 95 -19.49 8.92 8.07
C ALA A 95 -18.07 8.35 7.94
N LEU A 96 -17.24 8.99 7.12
CA LEU A 96 -15.85 8.63 6.89
C LEU A 96 -14.92 9.84 7.04
N ALA A 97 -13.74 9.60 7.58
CA ALA A 97 -12.62 10.53 7.59
C ALA A 97 -11.39 9.90 6.93
N LEU A 98 -10.88 10.53 5.86
CA LEU A 98 -9.73 10.09 5.07
C LEU A 98 -9.18 11.20 4.16
N GLN A 99 -7.95 11.02 3.63
CA GLN A 99 -7.31 12.01 2.75
C GLN A 99 -7.87 12.06 1.31
N GLY A 100 -8.73 11.11 0.91
CA GLY A 100 -9.38 11.11 -0.40
C GLY A 100 -10.16 9.81 -0.64
N PHE A 101 -11.28 9.90 -1.35
CA PHE A 101 -12.21 8.78 -1.52
C PHE A 101 -12.73 8.66 -2.96
N PRO A 102 -12.13 7.78 -3.78
CA PRO A 102 -12.67 7.47 -5.11
C PRO A 102 -13.76 6.40 -5.05
N ALA A 103 -13.57 5.37 -4.21
CA ALA A 103 -14.48 4.25 -4.03
C ALA A 103 -14.06 3.42 -2.80
N VAL A 104 -14.93 2.51 -2.33
CA VAL A 104 -14.63 1.59 -1.22
C VAL A 104 -13.35 0.78 -1.46
N ALA A 105 -13.10 0.29 -2.68
CA ALA A 105 -11.88 -0.48 -2.97
C ALA A 105 -10.58 0.34 -2.93
N ASP A 106 -10.67 1.67 -2.87
CA ASP A 106 -9.53 2.58 -2.77
C ASP A 106 -9.34 3.12 -1.34
N LEU A 107 -10.19 2.70 -0.39
CA LEU A 107 -10.01 3.04 1.01
C LEU A 107 -8.64 2.57 1.52
N ASP A 108 -7.96 3.49 2.19
CA ASP A 108 -6.63 3.33 2.73
C ASP A 108 -6.66 3.54 4.25
N LEU A 109 -5.87 4.42 4.87
CA LEU A 109 -6.09 4.81 6.26
C LEU A 109 -7.38 5.63 6.37
N PHE A 110 -8.36 5.16 7.16
CA PHE A 110 -9.62 5.89 7.38
C PHE A 110 -10.21 5.64 8.78
N VAL A 111 -11.09 6.56 9.20
CA VAL A 111 -11.99 6.40 10.34
C VAL A 111 -13.41 6.32 9.84
N ALA A 112 -14.18 5.35 10.32
CA ALA A 112 -15.60 5.21 10.06
C ALA A 112 -16.40 5.43 11.34
N ASP A 113 -17.38 6.32 11.27
CA ASP A 113 -18.44 6.42 12.27
C ASP A 113 -19.57 5.48 11.90
N ASN A 114 -19.57 4.28 12.49
CA ASN A 114 -20.56 3.25 12.20
C ASN A 114 -21.95 3.61 12.76
N ALA A 115 -22.08 4.65 13.59
CA ALA A 115 -23.38 5.17 14.03
C ALA A 115 -24.05 6.02 12.93
N HIS A 116 -23.25 6.58 12.02
CA HIS A 116 -23.69 7.57 11.04
C HIS A 116 -24.69 7.02 10.03
N GLN A 117 -25.67 7.82 9.64
CA GLN A 117 -26.77 7.40 8.76
C GLN A 117 -26.29 6.88 7.39
N GLU A 118 -25.22 7.46 6.84
CA GLU A 118 -24.68 7.01 5.55
C GLU A 118 -24.10 5.58 5.62
N LEU A 119 -23.45 5.19 6.72
CA LEU A 119 -22.98 3.81 6.91
C LEU A 119 -24.18 2.85 7.01
N ARG A 120 -25.29 3.26 7.63
CA ARG A 120 -26.54 2.47 7.63
C ARG A 120 -27.08 2.26 6.22
N ARG A 121 -27.11 3.30 5.38
CA ARG A 121 -27.52 3.18 3.96
C ARG A 121 -26.58 2.27 3.17
N PHE A 122 -25.28 2.31 3.45
CA PHE A 122 -24.32 1.41 2.84
C PHE A 122 -24.56 -0.05 3.26
N HIS A 123 -24.94 -0.30 4.52
CA HIS A 123 -25.34 -1.63 4.97
C HIS A 123 -26.55 -2.16 4.22
N GLU A 124 -27.60 -1.37 4.09
CA GLU A 124 -28.79 -1.72 3.30
C GLU A 124 -28.41 -2.02 1.84
N PHE A 125 -27.53 -1.22 1.24
CA PHE A 125 -26.99 -1.47 -0.10
C PHE A 125 -26.24 -2.81 -0.20
N ARG A 126 -25.41 -3.13 0.81
CA ARG A 126 -24.63 -4.37 0.86
C ARG A 126 -25.51 -5.60 1.08
N GLU A 127 -26.57 -5.49 1.88
CA GLU A 127 -27.53 -6.59 2.06
C GLU A 127 -28.26 -6.93 0.75
N GLY A 128 -28.52 -5.92 -0.08
CA GLY A 128 -29.10 -6.11 -1.42
C GLY A 128 -28.11 -6.52 -2.52
N ARG A 129 -26.79 -6.53 -2.26
CA ARG A 129 -25.76 -6.79 -3.27
C ARG A 129 -24.55 -7.53 -2.71
N SER A 130 -24.26 -8.70 -3.28
CA SER A 130 -23.09 -9.51 -2.89
C SER A 130 -21.95 -9.52 -3.92
N ASP A 131 -22.10 -8.84 -5.06
CA ASP A 131 -21.08 -8.84 -6.12
C ASP A 131 -19.91 -7.91 -5.82
N TYR A 132 -18.71 -8.32 -6.24
CA TYR A 132 -17.47 -7.59 -5.98
C TYR A 132 -17.50 -6.19 -6.61
N GLU A 133 -17.96 -6.06 -7.86
CA GLU A 133 -17.95 -4.82 -8.63
C GLU A 133 -18.83 -3.74 -8.01
N SER A 134 -20.04 -4.07 -7.58
CA SER A 134 -20.93 -3.11 -6.93
C SER A 134 -20.36 -2.62 -5.60
N LEU A 135 -19.84 -3.54 -4.78
CA LEU A 135 -19.31 -3.20 -3.46
C LEU A 135 -18.00 -2.42 -3.55
N SER A 136 -17.10 -2.83 -4.46
CA SER A 136 -15.81 -2.16 -4.66
C SER A 136 -15.94 -0.73 -5.16
N ARG A 137 -16.97 -0.44 -5.96
CA ARG A 137 -17.19 0.86 -6.62
C ARG A 137 -18.08 1.82 -5.84
N TYR A 138 -18.60 1.42 -4.68
CA TYR A 138 -19.45 2.30 -3.89
C TYR A 138 -18.66 3.57 -3.49
N ASP A 139 -19.22 4.74 -3.80
CA ASP A 139 -18.54 6.04 -3.71
C ASP A 139 -19.41 7.15 -3.08
N GLN A 140 -20.55 6.79 -2.51
CA GLN A 140 -21.58 7.75 -2.09
C GLN A 140 -21.37 8.35 -0.69
N PHE A 141 -20.23 8.08 -0.05
CA PHE A 141 -19.93 8.64 1.27
C PHE A 141 -19.50 10.09 1.20
N THR A 142 -20.00 10.89 2.15
CA THR A 142 -19.37 12.17 2.49
C THR A 142 -18.15 11.92 3.35
N VAL A 143 -17.07 12.66 3.06
CA VAL A 143 -15.76 12.45 3.68
C VAL A 143 -15.27 13.72 4.36
N ALA A 144 -14.67 13.56 5.54
CA ALA A 144 -13.86 14.56 6.22
C ALA A 144 -12.36 14.25 6.06
N GLU A 145 -11.50 15.19 6.42
CA GLU A 145 -10.08 14.92 6.60
C GLU A 145 -9.84 13.98 7.80
N LEU A 146 -8.71 13.27 7.79
CA LEU A 146 -8.33 12.44 8.95
C LEU A 146 -8.26 13.30 10.23
N PRO A 147 -8.82 12.83 11.34
CA PRO A 147 -8.89 13.62 12.55
C PRO A 147 -7.51 13.81 13.18
N ALA A 148 -7.28 14.98 13.77
CA ALA A 148 -5.99 15.34 14.35
C ALA A 148 -5.53 14.35 15.43
N TRP A 149 -6.44 13.85 16.28
CA TRP A 149 -6.14 12.85 17.31
C TRP A 149 -5.51 11.58 16.76
N LEU A 150 -5.76 11.25 15.48
CA LEU A 150 -5.22 10.07 14.83
C LEU A 150 -3.83 10.32 14.21
N VAL A 151 -3.60 11.49 13.62
CA VAL A 151 -2.42 11.75 12.77
C VAL A 151 -1.39 12.72 13.36
N SER A 152 -1.74 13.50 14.39
CA SER A 152 -0.84 14.52 14.95
C SER A 152 0.40 13.94 15.61
N GLY A 153 0.35 12.71 16.11
CA GLY A 153 1.50 11.97 16.64
C GLY A 153 2.32 11.24 15.58
N GLY A 154 2.09 11.53 14.29
CA GLY A 154 2.91 11.05 13.19
C GLY A 154 2.42 9.77 12.51
N LEU A 155 1.26 9.22 12.90
CA LEU A 155 0.67 8.10 12.16
C LEU A 155 0.42 8.52 10.71
N THR A 156 0.96 7.76 9.77
CA THR A 156 0.78 8.04 8.34
C THR A 156 0.67 6.77 7.52
N SER A 157 -0.06 6.85 6.42
CA SER A 157 -0.03 5.81 5.39
C SER A 157 1.19 5.95 4.49
N ALA A 158 1.92 4.86 4.30
CA ALA A 158 2.94 4.72 3.26
C ALA A 158 2.41 3.97 2.03
N LEU A 159 1.23 4.34 1.54
CA LEU A 159 0.62 3.74 0.34
C LEU A 159 1.60 3.74 -0.86
N PRO A 160 2.28 4.85 -1.22
CA PRO A 160 3.27 4.83 -2.29
C PRO A 160 4.53 4.03 -1.90
N PHE A 161 5.02 3.17 -2.79
CA PHE A 161 6.18 2.31 -2.51
C PHE A 161 7.43 3.06 -2.04
N GLY A 162 7.70 4.24 -2.60
CA GLY A 162 8.86 5.07 -2.20
C GLY A 162 8.78 5.63 -0.79
N ARG A 163 7.59 5.58 -0.14
CA ARG A 163 7.39 6.01 1.24
C ARG A 163 7.47 4.87 2.26
N ARG A 164 7.63 3.62 1.81
CA ARG A 164 7.73 2.44 2.69
C ARG A 164 9.20 2.23 3.09
N PRO A 165 9.56 2.37 4.37
CA PRO A 165 10.97 2.27 4.81
C PRO A 165 11.62 0.92 4.55
N TRP A 166 10.82 -0.16 4.50
CA TRP A 166 11.29 -1.50 4.14
C TRP A 166 11.50 -1.69 2.63
N TYR A 167 11.04 -0.76 1.78
CA TYR A 167 11.33 -0.75 0.33
C TYR A 167 12.33 0.34 -0.08
N SER A 168 12.43 1.42 0.71
CA SER A 168 13.23 2.60 0.37
C SER A 168 13.97 3.12 1.60
N ALA A 169 15.30 3.16 1.49
CA ALA A 169 16.16 3.75 2.50
C ALA A 169 15.98 5.28 2.64
N PHE A 170 15.37 5.90 1.63
CA PHE A 170 15.08 7.34 1.59
C PHE A 170 13.61 7.65 1.87
N ALA A 171 12.85 6.68 2.41
CA ALA A 171 11.49 6.95 2.86
C ALA A 171 11.51 8.07 3.92
N PRO A 172 10.67 9.12 3.79
CA PRO A 172 10.69 10.27 4.72
C PRO A 172 10.48 9.87 6.19
N THR A 173 9.75 8.78 6.39
CA THR A 173 9.38 8.22 7.69
C THR A 173 10.33 7.11 8.16
N ARG A 174 11.50 6.93 7.52
CA ARG A 174 12.46 5.87 7.88
C ARG A 174 12.82 5.92 9.36
N MET A 175 13.23 7.07 9.87
CA MET A 175 13.68 7.19 11.27
C MET A 175 12.57 6.82 12.25
N GLN A 176 11.39 7.42 12.09
CA GLN A 176 10.20 7.08 12.88
C GLN A 176 9.90 5.57 12.83
N TRP A 177 9.92 4.96 11.66
CA TRP A 177 9.68 3.52 11.53
C TRP A 177 10.78 2.68 12.21
N MET A 178 12.04 3.09 12.13
CA MET A 178 13.15 2.40 12.79
C MET A 178 13.04 2.43 14.32
N GLU A 179 12.42 3.45 14.92
CA GLU A 179 12.13 3.47 16.37
C GLU A 179 11.18 2.32 16.75
N TRP A 180 10.19 2.00 15.90
CA TRP A 180 9.31 0.86 16.13
C TRP A 180 9.97 -0.48 15.82
N VAL A 181 10.89 -0.52 14.86
CA VAL A 181 11.76 -1.69 14.63
C VAL A 181 12.60 -1.96 15.87
N GLN A 182 13.19 -0.93 16.47
CA GLN A 182 13.96 -1.06 17.70
C GLN A 182 13.11 -1.66 18.83
N ARG A 183 11.91 -1.12 19.06
CA ARG A 183 10.98 -1.69 20.05
C ARG A 183 10.59 -3.15 19.75
N ALA A 184 10.50 -3.53 18.48
CA ALA A 184 10.22 -4.91 18.08
C ALA A 184 11.39 -5.85 18.39
N LEU A 185 12.63 -5.39 18.21
CA LEU A 185 13.85 -6.10 18.61
C LEU A 185 13.90 -6.26 20.14
N GLU A 186 13.68 -5.17 20.88
CA GLU A 186 13.70 -5.16 22.36
C GLU A 186 12.67 -6.12 22.98
N ARG A 187 11.52 -6.29 22.32
CA ARG A 187 10.47 -7.24 22.73
C ARG A 187 10.66 -8.66 22.23
N GLY A 188 11.72 -8.93 21.45
CA GLY A 188 11.96 -10.25 20.84
C GLY A 188 10.92 -10.65 19.80
N LEU A 189 10.15 -9.70 19.25
CA LEU A 189 9.18 -9.94 18.18
C LEU A 189 9.81 -9.88 16.79
N LEU A 190 11.00 -9.29 16.70
CA LEU A 190 11.83 -9.22 15.51
C LEU A 190 13.24 -9.69 15.87
N ASP A 191 13.87 -10.39 14.95
CA ASP A 191 15.30 -10.73 15.00
C ASP A 191 15.93 -10.54 13.62
N ILE A 192 17.26 -10.60 13.55
CA ILE A 192 17.99 -10.40 12.30
C ILE A 192 17.73 -11.52 11.28
N GLU A 193 17.42 -12.73 11.73
CA GLU A 193 17.15 -13.86 10.85
C GLU A 193 15.82 -13.71 10.11
N MET A 194 14.81 -13.18 10.79
CA MET A 194 13.52 -12.80 10.19
C MET A 194 13.72 -11.75 9.09
N VAL A 195 14.59 -10.77 9.32
CA VAL A 195 14.95 -9.77 8.29
C VAL A 195 15.68 -10.44 7.13
N ASN A 196 16.63 -11.34 7.41
CA ASN A 196 17.35 -12.10 6.37
C ASN A 196 16.41 -12.98 5.54
N GLU A 197 15.39 -13.59 6.14
CA GLU A 197 14.34 -14.34 5.44
C GLU A 197 13.51 -13.45 4.52
N ASP A 198 13.04 -12.30 5.02
CA ASP A 198 12.30 -11.34 4.23
C ASP A 198 13.17 -10.83 3.05
N ILE A 199 14.47 -10.60 3.25
CA ILE A 199 15.41 -10.22 2.17
C ILE A 199 15.54 -11.34 1.15
N ARG A 200 15.71 -12.60 1.59
CA ARG A 200 15.82 -13.76 0.69
C ARG A 200 14.55 -13.97 -0.14
N ALA A 201 13.38 -13.76 0.45
CA ALA A 201 12.09 -13.76 -0.24
C ALA A 201 11.90 -12.49 -1.11
N GLY A 202 12.77 -11.49 -0.94
CA GLY A 202 12.68 -10.20 -1.60
C GLY A 202 11.47 -9.37 -1.15
N LEU A 203 11.00 -9.57 0.07
CA LEU A 203 9.91 -8.80 0.65
C LEU A 203 10.39 -7.48 1.27
N VAL A 204 11.69 -7.30 1.48
CA VAL A 204 12.29 -6.05 1.96
C VAL A 204 13.61 -5.77 1.27
N ARG A 205 14.05 -4.51 1.30
CA ARG A 205 15.31 -4.06 0.71
C ARG A 205 16.52 -4.70 1.42
N PRO A 206 17.56 -5.15 0.70
CA PRO A 206 18.75 -5.75 1.32
C PRO A 206 19.48 -4.87 2.34
N SER A 207 19.55 -3.55 2.10
CA SER A 207 20.22 -2.61 3.02
C SER A 207 19.52 -2.46 4.38
N LEU A 208 18.27 -2.94 4.52
CA LEU A 208 17.56 -2.96 5.80
C LEU A 208 18.30 -3.80 6.85
N ARG A 209 19.03 -4.84 6.43
CA ARG A 209 19.84 -5.66 7.32
C ARG A 209 20.84 -4.82 8.10
N GLN A 210 21.54 -3.89 7.42
CA GLN A 210 22.53 -3.03 8.05
C GLN A 210 21.87 -2.07 9.06
N ASP A 211 20.71 -1.51 8.70
CA ASP A 211 19.94 -0.65 9.63
C ASP A 211 19.58 -1.40 10.92
N VAL A 212 19.14 -2.66 10.79
CA VAL A 212 18.77 -3.51 11.94
C VAL A 212 20.00 -3.92 12.75
N GLU A 213 21.10 -4.31 12.09
CA GLU A 213 22.37 -4.63 12.78
C GLU A 213 22.92 -3.43 13.58
N SER A 214 22.77 -2.20 13.06
CA SER A 214 23.13 -0.99 13.79
C SER A 214 22.30 -0.84 15.06
N LEU A 215 20.98 -1.06 15.00
CA LEU A 215 20.12 -1.00 16.18
C LEU A 215 20.48 -2.07 17.22
N THR A 216 20.73 -3.32 16.80
CA THR A 216 21.13 -4.41 17.72
C THR A 216 22.45 -4.12 18.43
N ARG A 217 23.33 -3.30 17.83
CA ARG A 217 24.62 -2.89 18.40
C ARG A 217 24.57 -1.52 19.10
N GLU A 218 23.39 -0.95 19.29
CA GLU A 218 23.19 0.40 19.86
C GLU A 218 23.97 1.49 19.12
N GLN A 219 24.15 1.32 17.81
CA GLN A 219 24.84 2.28 16.96
C GLN A 219 23.85 3.25 16.33
N ALA A 220 24.25 4.53 16.23
CA ALA A 220 23.47 5.52 15.51
C ALA A 220 23.25 5.09 14.05
N LEU A 221 22.01 5.20 13.58
CA LEU A 221 21.69 4.92 12.19
C LEU A 221 22.42 5.90 11.26
N PRO A 222 22.92 5.45 10.11
CA PRO A 222 23.60 6.33 9.18
C PRO A 222 22.62 7.36 8.61
N VAL A 223 23.05 8.62 8.61
CA VAL A 223 22.32 9.75 8.01
C VAL A 223 22.05 9.48 6.52
N LEU A 224 23.04 8.91 5.83
CA LEU A 224 22.93 8.45 4.45
C LEU A 224 23.17 6.93 4.41
N PRO A 225 22.13 6.11 4.15
CA PRO A 225 22.29 4.67 4.07
C PRO A 225 23.05 4.25 2.81
N ASP A 226 23.87 3.20 2.91
CA ASP A 226 24.45 2.55 1.72
C ASP A 226 23.36 1.74 1.00
N THR A 227 22.89 2.26 -0.13
CA THR A 227 21.87 1.61 -0.96
C THR A 227 22.47 0.79 -2.10
N THR A 228 23.79 0.60 -2.14
CA THR A 228 24.43 -0.26 -3.14
C THR A 228 23.81 -1.67 -3.16
N PRO A 229 23.50 -2.30 -1.99
CA PRO A 229 22.80 -3.59 -1.96
C PRO A 229 21.39 -3.56 -2.57
N ASP A 230 20.74 -2.40 -2.59
CA ASP A 230 19.35 -2.23 -3.04
C ASP A 230 19.23 -2.01 -4.55
N ALA A 231 20.34 -1.84 -5.27
CA ALA A 231 20.32 -1.49 -6.70
C ALA A 231 19.41 -2.41 -7.53
N VAL A 232 19.31 -3.66 -7.10
CA VAL A 232 18.64 -4.77 -7.74
C VAL A 232 17.31 -5.17 -7.10
N PHE A 233 16.90 -4.48 -6.04
CA PHE A 233 15.67 -4.75 -5.31
C PHE A 233 14.46 -4.22 -6.08
N VAL A 234 13.43 -5.06 -6.20
CA VAL A 234 12.14 -4.69 -6.78
C VAL A 234 11.05 -5.05 -5.76
N PRO A 235 10.22 -4.09 -5.32
CA PRO A 235 9.10 -4.34 -4.43
C PRO A 235 8.23 -5.50 -4.95
N PRO A 236 7.76 -6.40 -4.08
CA PRO A 236 7.02 -7.59 -4.49
C PRO A 236 5.76 -7.25 -5.29
N GLU A 237 5.09 -6.14 -5.01
CA GLU A 237 3.88 -5.70 -5.73
C GLU A 237 4.16 -5.22 -7.16
N LEU A 238 5.43 -4.96 -7.50
CA LEU A 238 5.87 -4.62 -8.86
C LEU A 238 6.42 -5.82 -9.62
N ARG A 239 6.50 -7.01 -8.99
CA ARG A 239 6.97 -8.22 -9.64
C ARG A 239 5.84 -8.79 -10.50
N LEU A 240 6.16 -8.99 -11.77
CA LEU A 240 5.28 -9.68 -12.70
C LEU A 240 5.55 -11.19 -12.58
N THR A 241 4.50 -11.99 -12.59
CA THR A 241 4.65 -13.44 -12.80
C THR A 241 5.12 -13.70 -14.24
N ASP A 242 5.69 -14.88 -14.50
CA ASP A 242 6.11 -15.25 -15.86
C ASP A 242 4.93 -15.21 -16.85
N GLU A 243 3.74 -15.61 -16.42
CA GLU A 243 2.52 -15.54 -17.21
C GLU A 243 2.09 -14.09 -17.48
N GLN A 244 2.13 -13.22 -16.48
CA GLN A 244 1.83 -11.79 -16.64
C GLN A 244 2.84 -11.11 -17.56
N PHE A 245 4.12 -11.48 -17.45
CA PHE A 245 5.17 -11.01 -18.33
C PHE A 245 4.94 -11.47 -19.78
N LEU A 246 4.67 -12.77 -20.00
CA LEU A 246 4.36 -13.31 -21.32
C LEU A 246 3.10 -12.67 -21.91
N LEU A 247 2.08 -12.43 -21.10
CA LEU A 247 0.86 -11.75 -21.52
C LEU A 247 1.13 -10.29 -21.93
N LEU A 248 1.91 -9.54 -21.15
CA LEU A 248 2.32 -8.17 -21.47
C LEU A 248 3.09 -8.08 -22.80
N HIS A 249 3.87 -9.11 -23.11
CA HIS A 249 4.61 -9.23 -24.36
C HIS A 249 3.86 -10.00 -25.46
N SER A 250 2.62 -10.43 -25.20
CA SER A 250 1.82 -11.14 -26.19
C SER A 250 1.32 -10.20 -27.28
N ARG A 251 1.40 -10.66 -28.53
CA ARG A 251 0.86 -9.94 -29.68
C ARG A 251 -0.64 -9.68 -29.54
N ALA A 252 -1.37 -10.62 -28.95
CA ALA A 252 -2.81 -10.49 -28.69
C ALA A 252 -3.15 -9.31 -27.76
N LEU A 253 -2.42 -9.13 -26.65
CA LEU A 253 -2.64 -8.01 -25.75
C LEU A 253 -2.27 -6.67 -26.41
N GLN A 254 -1.16 -6.64 -27.17
CA GLN A 254 -0.73 -5.45 -27.91
C GLN A 254 -1.79 -5.02 -28.94
N GLU A 255 -2.32 -5.96 -29.71
CA GLU A 255 -3.38 -5.72 -30.70
C GLU A 255 -4.68 -5.25 -30.03
N ARG A 256 -5.08 -5.84 -28.89
CA ARG A 256 -6.25 -5.43 -28.11
C ARG A 256 -6.08 -4.01 -27.54
N THR A 257 -4.90 -3.68 -27.05
CA THR A 257 -4.58 -2.34 -26.50
C THR A 257 -4.60 -1.27 -27.60
N ILE A 258 -4.03 -1.57 -28.77
CA ILE A 258 -4.10 -0.69 -29.96
C ILE A 258 -5.56 -0.50 -30.39
N ARG A 259 -6.36 -1.57 -30.43
CA ARG A 259 -7.78 -1.52 -30.80
C ARG A 259 -8.59 -0.64 -29.83
N PHE A 260 -8.39 -0.82 -28.53
CA PHE A 260 -9.02 0.00 -27.49
C PHE A 260 -8.62 1.48 -27.59
N GLY A 261 -7.33 1.76 -27.81
CA GLY A 261 -6.82 3.11 -28.04
C GLY A 261 -7.39 3.79 -29.30
N LYS A 262 -7.62 3.01 -30.37
CA LYS A 262 -8.29 3.48 -31.60
C LYS A 262 -9.77 3.76 -31.38
N GLN A 263 -10.48 2.90 -30.64
CA GLN A 263 -11.89 3.10 -30.29
C GLN A 263 -12.12 4.37 -29.46
N ARG A 264 -11.27 4.65 -28.47
CA ARG A 264 -11.32 5.91 -27.70
C ARG A 264 -11.06 7.17 -28.55
N LYS A 265 -10.24 7.07 -29.59
CA LYS A 265 -10.02 8.17 -30.55
C LYS A 265 -11.17 8.31 -31.56
N GLY A 266 -11.92 7.24 -31.81
CA GLY A 266 -13.12 7.23 -32.67
C GLY A 266 -14.34 7.85 -31.97
N THR A 267 -14.52 7.59 -30.67
CA THR A 267 -15.64 8.15 -29.89
C THR A 267 -15.42 9.60 -29.45
N GLY A 268 -14.16 10.06 -29.37
CA GLY A 268 -13.82 11.45 -29.00
C GLY A 268 -14.02 12.51 -30.08
N LYS A 269 -14.59 12.15 -31.26
CA LYS A 269 -14.89 13.11 -32.33
C LYS A 269 -16.38 13.45 -32.49
N ALA A 270 -17.27 12.82 -31.73
CA ALA A 270 -18.72 13.02 -31.89
C ALA A 270 -19.37 13.95 -30.85
N GLU A 271 -18.65 14.41 -29.82
CA GLU A 271 -19.25 15.34 -28.85
C GLU A 271 -18.35 16.51 -28.48
N LYS A 272 -18.96 17.70 -28.57
CA LYS A 272 -18.57 19.02 -28.05
C LYS A 272 -17.76 19.90 -28.98
N GLY A 273 -18.52 20.60 -29.84
CA GLY A 273 -18.38 22.04 -29.95
C GLY A 273 -18.57 22.72 -28.57
N GLY A 274 -17.90 23.85 -28.39
CA GLY A 274 -18.14 24.75 -27.25
C GLY A 274 -17.09 24.69 -26.15
N THR A 275 -16.24 25.72 -26.14
CA THR A 275 -15.50 26.27 -24.98
C THR A 275 -14.45 25.40 -24.27
N GLY A 276 -13.17 25.65 -24.57
CA GLY A 276 -12.07 25.08 -23.78
C GLY A 276 -10.64 25.44 -24.23
N LYS A 277 -10.40 26.64 -24.79
CA LYS A 277 -9.06 27.07 -25.26
C LYS A 277 -8.03 27.35 -24.15
N GLY A 278 -8.29 27.00 -22.88
CA GLY A 278 -7.42 27.32 -21.74
C GLY A 278 -6.46 26.22 -21.26
N ARG A 279 -6.74 24.93 -21.48
CA ARG A 279 -6.04 23.83 -20.75
C ARG A 279 -4.90 23.13 -21.50
N LEU A 280 -4.74 23.39 -22.80
CA LEU A 280 -3.73 22.73 -23.65
C LEU A 280 -2.36 23.44 -23.71
N LYS A 281 -2.23 24.62 -23.11
CA LYS A 281 -0.93 25.33 -23.02
C LYS A 281 -0.07 24.92 -21.82
N SER A 282 -0.62 24.31 -20.76
CA SER A 282 0.17 23.87 -19.60
C SER A 282 0.91 22.56 -19.85
N ILE A 283 0.29 21.60 -20.55
CA ILE A 283 0.87 20.28 -20.83
C ILE A 283 2.05 20.35 -21.83
N ARG A 284 2.03 21.34 -22.74
CA ARG A 284 3.16 21.55 -23.68
C ARG A 284 4.37 22.26 -23.07
N ARG A 285 4.26 22.88 -21.89
CA ARG A 285 5.41 23.46 -21.16
C ARG A 285 6.12 22.42 -20.28
N SER A 286 5.39 21.47 -19.68
CA SER A 286 5.99 20.40 -18.87
C SER A 286 6.77 19.37 -19.70
N LEU A 287 6.40 19.14 -20.96
CA LEU A 287 7.15 18.24 -21.86
C LEU A 287 8.47 18.82 -22.40
N ARG A 288 8.72 20.13 -22.26
CA ARG A 288 10.02 20.73 -22.63
C ARG A 288 11.05 20.69 -21.50
N PHE A 289 10.64 20.53 -20.25
CA PHE A 289 11.56 20.41 -19.11
C PHE A 289 12.18 19.02 -18.96
N VAL A 290 11.56 17.98 -19.52
CA VAL A 290 12.04 16.59 -19.44
C VAL A 290 13.21 16.30 -20.39
N ARG A 291 13.53 17.21 -21.33
CA ARG A 291 14.61 17.00 -22.32
C ARG A 291 16.01 17.44 -21.87
N ARG A 292 16.21 17.87 -20.62
CA ARG A 292 17.52 18.30 -20.11
C ARG A 292 17.90 17.69 -18.76
N LEU A 293 17.89 16.37 -18.64
CA LEU A 293 18.61 15.67 -17.56
C LEU A 293 19.14 14.30 -18.05
N PRO A 294 20.47 14.12 -18.24
CA PRO A 294 21.05 12.88 -18.75
C PRO A 294 20.95 11.68 -17.78
N GLN A 295 20.52 11.88 -16.53
CA GLN A 295 20.41 10.83 -15.51
C GLN A 295 19.17 9.91 -15.68
N LEU A 296 18.15 10.32 -16.45
CA LEU A 296 16.98 9.49 -16.74
C LEU A 296 17.24 8.41 -17.81
N GLY A 297 18.23 8.62 -18.69
CA GLY A 297 18.62 7.63 -19.71
C GLY A 297 19.20 6.36 -19.09
N LEU A 298 20.03 6.51 -18.06
CA LEU A 298 20.58 5.39 -17.28
C LEU A 298 19.50 4.65 -16.49
N ARG A 299 18.51 5.36 -15.91
CA ARG A 299 17.39 4.73 -15.23
C ARG A 299 16.46 3.99 -16.19
N ALA A 300 16.17 4.55 -17.36
CA ALA A 300 15.37 3.88 -18.39
C ALA A 300 16.10 2.66 -18.97
N ALA A 301 17.40 2.78 -19.25
CA ALA A 301 18.23 1.66 -19.70
C ALA A 301 18.37 0.59 -18.60
N TYR A 302 18.47 0.97 -17.33
CA TYR A 302 18.48 0.04 -16.20
C TYR A 302 17.12 -0.63 -15.97
N LEU A 303 16.02 0.09 -16.18
CA LEU A 303 14.67 -0.46 -16.11
C LEU A 303 14.44 -1.46 -17.26
N VAL A 304 14.92 -1.15 -18.46
CA VAL A 304 14.95 -2.10 -19.58
C VAL A 304 15.87 -3.28 -19.27
N TYR A 305 17.07 -3.07 -18.72
CA TYR A 305 18.03 -4.13 -18.40
C TYR A 305 17.54 -5.06 -17.27
N SER A 306 16.93 -4.51 -16.22
CA SER A 306 16.38 -5.27 -15.09
C SER A 306 15.12 -6.06 -15.47
N VAL A 307 14.30 -5.53 -16.37
CA VAL A 307 13.10 -6.21 -16.90
C VAL A 307 13.45 -7.24 -17.99
N THR A 308 14.50 -7.02 -18.80
CA THR A 308 14.76 -7.87 -19.98
C THR A 308 16.02 -8.74 -19.88
N ALA A 309 17.11 -8.26 -19.31
CA ALA A 309 18.41 -8.92 -19.38
C ALA A 309 18.72 -9.80 -18.17
N ARG A 310 18.29 -9.39 -16.96
CA ARG A 310 18.62 -10.12 -15.73
C ARG A 310 18.01 -11.54 -15.69
N PRO A 311 16.73 -11.75 -16.04
CA PRO A 311 16.16 -13.10 -16.14
C PRO A 311 16.87 -13.94 -17.21
N ALA A 312 17.27 -13.33 -18.33
CA ALA A 312 17.96 -14.01 -19.43
C ALA A 312 19.38 -14.46 -19.03
N VAL A 313 20.12 -13.66 -18.25
CA VAL A 313 21.47 -13.98 -17.76
C VAL A 313 21.42 -15.11 -16.72
N THR A 314 20.45 -15.12 -15.81
CA THR A 314 20.24 -16.26 -14.89
C THR A 314 19.87 -17.54 -15.64
N ARG A 315 19.06 -17.44 -16.72
CA ARG A 315 18.69 -18.59 -17.57
C ARG A 315 19.87 -19.15 -18.36
N LEU A 316 20.79 -18.29 -18.84
CA LEU A 316 22.01 -18.73 -19.52
C LEU A 316 22.98 -19.44 -18.56
N ARG A 317 23.12 -18.95 -17.33
CA ARG A 317 23.96 -19.59 -16.30
C ARG A 317 23.40 -20.92 -15.79
N ALA A 318 22.06 -21.04 -15.70
CA ALA A 318 21.41 -22.30 -15.35
C ALA A 318 21.58 -23.35 -16.47
N ARG A 319 21.46 -22.94 -17.74
CA ARG A 319 21.69 -23.82 -18.90
C ARG A 319 23.16 -24.24 -19.09
N SER A 320 24.12 -23.40 -18.73
CA SER A 320 25.54 -23.79 -18.78
C SER A 320 25.93 -24.77 -17.68
N ARG A 321 25.27 -24.70 -16.51
CA ARG A 321 25.47 -25.65 -15.40
C ARG A 321 24.78 -27.00 -15.59
N ALA A 322 23.71 -27.05 -16.39
CA ALA A 322 23.03 -28.31 -16.73
C ALA A 322 23.72 -29.10 -17.85
N LYS A 323 24.80 -28.56 -18.44
CA LYS A 323 25.57 -29.17 -19.53
C LYS A 323 27.02 -29.53 -19.13
N SER A 324 27.38 -29.31 -17.86
CA SER A 324 28.64 -29.75 -17.23
C SER A 324 28.32 -30.89 -16.28
#